data_AF-A0A820C7B1-F1
#
_entry.id   AF-A0A820C7B1-F1
#
_cell.length_a   1.000
_cell.length_b   1.000
_cell.length_c   1.000
_cell.angle_alpha   90.00
_cell.angle_beta   90.00
_cell.angle_gamma   90.00
#
_symmetry.space_group_name_H-M   'P 1'
#
loop_
_entity.id
_entity.type
_entity.pdbx_description
1 polymer ?
#
loop_
_entity_poly.entity_id
_entity_poly.type
_entity_poly.pdbx_seq_one_letter_code
_entity_poly.pdbx_strand_id
1 'polypeptide(L)'
;MTISGKCNWDITYFIISHSPHLRKLILERFSLDENITIESDMKQCDHLTSLSLYISYELTMDDLELFLTFLPKLTYLQLFGSGYRADPSLFDGCR
;
A
#
# COMPACT_ATOMS: atom_id res chain seq x y z
N MET A 1 8.03 -11.30 2.32
CA MET A 1 8.65 -10.92 3.62
C MET A 1 7.58 -10.20 4.41
N THR A 2 7.46 -10.46 5.71
CA THR A 2 6.53 -9.72 6.58
C THR A 2 7.33 -8.61 7.24
N ILE A 3 6.95 -7.36 7.03
CA ILE A 3 7.51 -6.21 7.76
C ILE A 3 6.44 -5.81 8.78
N SER A 4 6.55 -6.33 10.00
CA SER A 4 5.62 -6.04 11.09
C SER A 4 6.23 -5.03 12.07
N GLY A 5 5.46 -3.99 12.43
CA GLY A 5 5.87 -2.91 13.33
C GLY A 5 5.55 -1.52 12.77
N LYS A 6 5.68 -0.48 13.60
CA LYS A 6 5.51 0.92 13.17
C LYS A 6 6.68 1.30 12.25
N CYS A 7 6.62 0.85 10.99
CA CYS A 7 7.72 0.98 10.06
C CYS A 7 7.62 2.33 9.35
N ASN A 8 8.68 3.14 9.47
CA ASN A 8 8.85 4.29 8.61
C ASN A 8 8.96 3.79 7.15
N TRP A 9 8.27 4.46 6.22
CA TRP A 9 8.30 4.14 4.80
C TRP A 9 9.72 4.08 4.24
N ASP A 10 10.63 4.92 4.75
CA ASP A 10 12.05 4.89 4.36
C ASP A 10 12.70 3.51 4.53
N ILE A 11 12.40 2.82 5.63
CA ILE A 11 12.95 1.48 5.91
C ILE A 11 12.29 0.45 4.98
N THR A 12 10.98 0.59 4.76
CA THR A 12 10.22 -0.26 3.86
C THR A 12 10.77 -0.16 2.43
N TYR A 13 10.97 1.06 1.95
CA TYR A 13 11.56 1.35 0.65
C TYR A 13 13.01 0.85 0.55
N PHE A 14 13.83 1.05 1.59
CA PHE A 14 15.18 0.49 1.61
C PHE A 14 15.18 -1.03 1.43
N ILE A 15 14.29 -1.74 2.12
CA ILE A 15 14.17 -3.19 1.99
C ILE A 15 13.72 -3.58 0.58
N ILE A 16 12.69 -2.91 0.04
CA ILE A 16 12.14 -3.17 -1.29
C ILE A 16 13.21 -2.97 -2.38
N SER A 17 13.91 -1.84 -2.35
CA SER A 17 14.95 -1.48 -3.33
C SER A 17 16.11 -2.47 -3.36
N HIS A 18 16.35 -3.19 -2.25
CA HIS A 18 17.38 -4.22 -2.14
C HIS A 18 16.83 -5.65 -2.23
N SER A 19 15.54 -5.83 -2.52
CA SER A 19 14.87 -7.14 -2.56
C SER A 19 14.15 -7.39 -3.90
N PRO A 20 14.87 -7.55 -5.03
CA PRO A 20 14.26 -7.69 -6.37
C PRO A 20 13.36 -8.94 -6.55
N HIS A 21 13.47 -9.90 -5.63
CA HIS A 21 12.67 -11.11 -5.62
C HIS A 21 11.46 -11.04 -4.67
N LEU A 22 11.22 -9.90 -4.03
CA LEU A 22 10.12 -9.74 -3.09
C LEU A 22 8.78 -9.85 -3.82
N ARG A 23 7.98 -10.88 -3.57
CA ARG A 23 6.65 -11.01 -4.20
C ARG A 23 5.49 -10.64 -3.29
N LYS A 24 5.74 -10.65 -1.99
CA LYS A 24 4.74 -10.42 -0.95
C LYS A 24 5.25 -9.39 0.04
N LEU A 25 4.48 -8.31 0.18
CA LEU A 25 4.70 -7.24 1.14
C LEU A 25 3.51 -7.19 2.10
N ILE A 26 3.81 -7.19 3.39
CA ILE A 26 2.83 -6.95 4.44
C ILE A 26 3.33 -5.73 5.21
N LEU A 27 2.51 -4.69 5.27
CA LEU A 27 2.77 -3.46 6.02
C LEU A 27 1.80 -3.37 7.18
N GLU A 28 2.32 -3.40 8.40
CA GLU A 28 1.52 -3.19 9.59
C GLU A 28 1.65 -1.77 10.13
N ARG A 29 0.53 -1.20 10.59
CA ARG A 29 0.48 0.16 11.15
C ARG A 29 1.09 1.19 10.19
N PHE A 30 0.71 1.08 8.92
CA PHE A 30 1.13 1.99 7.88
C PHE A 30 0.43 3.34 8.05
N SER A 31 1.20 4.42 7.86
CA SER A 31 0.73 5.79 7.74
C SER A 31 1.47 6.42 6.57
N LEU A 32 0.71 7.00 5.64
CA LEU A 32 1.29 7.90 4.65
C LEU A 32 1.52 9.23 5.36
N ASP A 33 2.78 9.56 5.57
CA ASP A 33 3.18 10.91 5.94
C ASP A 33 3.09 11.80 4.68
N GLU A 34 2.73 13.07 4.86
CA GLU A 34 2.46 14.03 3.78
C GLU A 34 3.70 14.28 2.89
N ASN A 35 4.88 13.88 3.37
CA ASN A 35 6.17 14.05 2.70
C ASN A 35 6.61 12.83 1.87
N ILE A 36 5.85 11.72 1.87
CA ILE A 36 6.22 10.52 1.12
C ILE A 36 5.82 10.68 -0.35
N THR A 37 6.79 10.63 -1.26
CA THR A 37 6.54 10.57 -2.69
C THR A 37 6.30 9.12 -3.11
N ILE A 38 5.10 8.58 -2.85
CA ILE A 38 4.72 7.18 -3.12
C ILE A 38 5.06 6.76 -4.57
N GLU A 39 4.96 7.69 -5.51
CA GLU A 39 5.06 7.43 -6.94
C GLU A 39 6.43 6.84 -7.38
N SER A 40 7.54 7.41 -6.88
CA SER A 40 8.89 6.93 -7.24
C SER A 40 9.18 5.58 -6.61
N ASP A 41 8.67 5.38 -5.40
CA ASP A 41 9.02 4.24 -4.56
C ASP A 41 8.24 3.00 -4.98
N MET A 42 6.99 3.20 -5.36
CA MET A 42 6.13 2.11 -5.81
C MET A 42 6.49 1.57 -7.19
N LYS A 43 7.16 2.37 -8.04
CA LYS A 43 7.69 1.87 -9.32
C LYS A 43 8.72 0.75 -9.12
N GLN A 44 9.42 0.72 -7.99
CA GLN A 44 10.35 -0.38 -7.68
C GLN A 44 9.64 -1.65 -7.22
N CYS A 45 8.35 -1.57 -6.93
CA CYS A 45 7.53 -2.69 -6.51
C CYS A 45 6.75 -3.34 -7.66
N ASP A 46 7.07 -3.04 -8.92
CA ASP A 46 6.37 -3.51 -10.13
C ASP A 46 6.27 -5.05 -10.26
N HIS A 47 7.00 -5.76 -9.43
CA HIS A 47 7.13 -7.20 -9.37
C HIS A 47 6.36 -7.83 -8.19
N LEU A 48 5.77 -7.02 -7.29
CA LEU A 48 4.90 -7.51 -6.22
C LEU A 48 3.64 -8.15 -6.80
N THR A 49 3.28 -9.30 -6.25
CA THR A 49 2.04 -10.01 -6.58
C THR A 49 1.05 -10.03 -5.42
N SER A 50 1.53 -9.74 -4.21
CA SER A 50 0.72 -9.76 -2.99
C SER A 50 1.05 -8.57 -2.08
N LEU A 51 0.02 -7.82 -1.70
CA LEU A 51 0.11 -6.67 -0.79
C LEU A 51 -0.94 -6.82 0.31
N SER A 52 -0.49 -6.71 1.56
CA SER A 52 -1.37 -6.60 2.72
C SER A 52 -1.07 -5.30 3.46
N LEU A 53 -2.07 -4.43 3.58
CA LEU A 53 -1.98 -3.18 4.33
C LEU A 53 -2.83 -3.30 5.59
N TYR A 54 -2.20 -3.27 6.76
CA TYR A 54 -2.89 -3.04 8.02
C TYR A 54 -2.78 -1.55 8.36
N ILE A 55 -3.84 -0.85 7.99
CA ILE A 55 -4.01 0.59 8.00
C ILE A 55 -4.31 1.04 9.43
N SER A 56 -3.44 1.91 9.95
CA SER A 56 -3.61 2.53 11.28
C SER A 56 -4.17 3.96 11.25
N TYR A 57 -4.20 4.60 10.08
CA TYR A 57 -4.68 5.98 9.85
C TYR A 57 -5.49 6.07 8.55
N GLU A 58 -6.26 7.14 8.34
CA GLU A 58 -7.12 7.26 7.14
C GLU A 58 -6.30 7.11 5.84
N LEU A 59 -6.55 6.03 5.10
CA LEU A 59 -6.08 5.84 3.73
C LEU A 59 -7.21 6.31 2.82
N THR A 60 -6.94 7.23 1.90
CA THR A 60 -7.96 7.68 0.95
C THR A 60 -8.07 6.71 -0.22
N MET A 61 -9.16 6.83 -1.00
CA MET A 61 -9.30 6.05 -2.24
C MET A 61 -8.25 6.46 -3.28
N ASP A 62 -7.89 7.74 -3.34
CA ASP A 62 -6.86 8.25 -4.25
C ASP A 62 -5.50 7.60 -3.96
N ASP A 63 -5.13 7.46 -2.68
CA ASP A 63 -3.91 6.76 -2.28
C ASP A 63 -3.93 5.30 -2.75
N LEU A 64 -5.07 4.62 -2.60
CA LEU A 64 -5.22 3.22 -3.00
C LEU A 64 -5.13 3.05 -4.52
N GLU A 65 -5.79 3.93 -5.28
CA GLU A 65 -5.73 3.95 -6.74
C GLU A 65 -4.30 4.17 -7.24
N LEU A 66 -3.57 5.06 -6.56
CA LEU A 66 -2.15 5.29 -6.81
C LEU A 66 -1.32 4.01 -6.59
N PHE A 67 -1.50 3.31 -5.46
CA PHE A 67 -0.83 2.03 -5.20
C PHE A 67 -1.11 1.00 -6.30
N LEU A 68 -2.37 0.88 -6.72
CA LEU A 68 -2.77 -0.11 -7.72
C LEU A 68 -2.20 0.20 -9.10
N THR A 69 -2.06 1.48 -9.45
CA THR A 69 -1.45 1.92 -10.71
C THR A 69 0.01 1.49 -10.83
N PHE A 70 0.75 1.48 -9.72
CA PHE A 70 2.18 1.11 -9.70
C PHE A 70 2.46 -0.36 -9.45
N LEU A 71 1.42 -1.16 -9.20
CA LEU A 71 1.54 -2.59 -8.91
C LEU A 71 0.82 -3.44 -9.97
N PRO A 72 1.26 -3.40 -11.24
CA PRO A 72 0.53 -4.01 -12.36
C PRO A 72 0.45 -5.54 -12.30
N LYS A 73 1.29 -6.18 -11.47
CA LYS A 73 1.31 -7.64 -11.27
C LYS A 73 0.59 -8.08 -10.00
N LEU A 74 -0.04 -7.15 -9.27
CA LEU A 74 -0.74 -7.45 -8.04
C LEU A 74 -1.95 -8.34 -8.34
N THR A 75 -1.95 -9.54 -7.79
CA THR A 75 -3.07 -10.50 -7.90
C THR A 75 -3.78 -10.69 -6.57
N TYR A 76 -3.15 -10.26 -5.48
CA TYR A 76 -3.70 -10.34 -4.13
C TYR A 76 -3.52 -9.02 -3.40
N LEU A 77 -4.64 -8.39 -3.05
CA LEU A 77 -4.69 -7.22 -2.18
C LEU A 77 -5.50 -7.57 -0.94
N GLN A 78 -4.96 -7.21 0.22
CA GLN A 78 -5.69 -7.32 1.48
C GLN A 78 -5.57 -6.03 2.26
N LEU A 79 -6.71 -5.44 2.61
CA LEU A 79 -6.80 -4.22 3.39
C LEU A 79 -7.41 -4.56 4.75
N PHE A 80 -6.73 -4.19 5.82
CA PHE A 80 -7.20 -4.35 7.19
C PHE A 80 -7.13 -2.98 7.88
N GLY A 81 -8.20 -2.54 8.53
CA GLY A 81 -8.20 -1.27 9.25
C GLY A 81 -9.60 -0.75 9.54
N SER A 82 -9.71 0.12 10.53
CA SER A 82 -10.98 0.72 11.00
C SER A 82 -11.25 2.13 10.46
N GLY A 83 -10.48 2.59 9.47
CA GLY A 83 -10.42 4.00 9.06
C GLY A 83 -10.55 4.24 7.54
N TYR A 84 -11.31 3.42 6.83
CA TYR A 84 -11.71 3.80 5.48
C TYR A 84 -12.86 4.82 5.59
N ARG A 85 -12.59 6.10 5.35
CA ARG A 85 -13.64 7.03 4.92
C ARG A 85 -13.91 6.73 3.46
N ALA A 86 -14.74 5.72 3.23
CA ALA A 86 -15.32 5.53 1.92
C ALA A 86 -16.15 6.78 1.63
N ASP A 87 -15.82 7.53 0.57
CA ASP A 87 -16.73 8.56 0.08
C ASP A 87 -18.06 7.85 -0.27
N PRO A 88 -19.17 8.17 0.40
CA PRO A 88 -20.44 7.50 0.17
C PRO A 88 -20.86 7.55 -1.31
N SER A 89 -20.44 8.58 -2.05
CA SER A 89 -20.77 8.77 -3.46
C SER A 89 -20.17 7.70 -4.39
N LEU A 90 -19.15 6.96 -3.95
CA LEU A 90 -18.53 5.87 -4.73
C LEU A 90 -19.38 4.58 -4.74
N PHE A 91 -20.33 4.43 -3.82
CA PHE A 91 -21.23 3.26 -3.78
C PHE A 91 -22.57 3.50 -4.49
N ASP A 92 -22.84 4.72 -4.95
CA ASP A 92 -24.07 5.02 -5.71
C ASP A 92 -24.13 4.30 -7.06
N GLY A 93 -23.01 3.76 -7.54
CA GLY A 93 -22.92 2.91 -8.74
C GLY A 93 -23.01 1.40 -8.49
N CYS A 94 -23.03 0.94 -7.24
CA CYS A 94 -23.14 -0.47 -6.89
C CYS A 94 -24.57 -0.81 -6.44
N ARG A 95 -25.51 -0.91 -7.41
CA ARG A 95 -26.82 -1.54 -7.23
C ARG A 95 -26.97 -2.74 -8.13
#